data_AF-A0A7V8X5Z8-F1
#
_entry.id   AF-A0A7V8X5Z8-F1
#
_cell.length_a   1.000
_cell.length_b   1.000
_cell.length_c   1.000
_cell.angle_alpha   90.00
_cell.angle_beta   90.00
_cell.angle_gamma   90.00
#
_symmetry.space_group_name_H-M   'P 1'
#
loop_
_entity.id
_entity.type
_entity.pdbx_description
1 polymer ?
#
loop_
_entity_poly.entity_id
_entity_poly.type
_entity_poly.pdbx_seq_one_letter_code
_entity_poly.pdbx_strand_id
1 'polypeptide(L)' 'SPGEILLYPGGFSETEILVPYGRTCFASTLGQLAGNHFLTIIEGNERLPELGRRVTWEGAQTIRFERESAS' A
#
# COMPACT_ATOMS: atom_id res chain seq x y z
N SER A 1 -5.91 3.60 6.67
CA SER A 1 -7.06 4.03 5.85
C SER A 1 -6.61 4.10 4.39
N PRO A 2 -7.47 4.31 3.37
CA PRO A 2 -7.02 4.47 1.99
C PRO A 2 -5.96 5.58 1.88
N GLY A 3 -4.82 5.27 1.26
CA GLY A 3 -3.71 6.20 1.10
C GLY A 3 -2.74 6.31 2.29
N GLU A 4 -3.03 5.66 3.44
CA GLU A 4 -2.08 5.50 4.55
C GLU A 4 -1.22 4.26 4.31
N ILE A 5 0.00 4.47 3.83
CA ILE A 5 0.91 3.39 3.44
C ILE A 5 1.58 2.80 4.69
N LEU A 6 1.54 1.48 4.80
CA LEU A 6 2.13 0.73 5.90
C LEU A 6 3.41 0.03 5.47
N LEU A 7 4.40 0.00 6.36
CA LEU A 7 5.62 -0.80 6.24
C LEU A 7 5.60 -1.89 7.31
N TYR A 8 5.75 -3.15 6.88
CA TYR A 8 6.12 -4.24 7.75
C TYR A 8 7.60 -4.56 7.55
N PRO A 9 8.46 -4.34 8.56
CA PRO A 9 9.91 -4.51 8.43
C PRO A 9 10.37 -5.97 8.42
N GLY A 10 9.45 -6.94 8.47
CA GLY A 10 9.74 -8.37 8.53
C GLY A 10 9.69 -8.95 9.95
N GLY A 11 10.07 -10.22 10.05
CA GLY A 11 10.23 -10.96 11.32
C GLY A 11 9.48 -12.30 11.29
N PHE A 12 8.17 -12.24 11.15
CA PHE A 12 7.30 -13.40 10.96
C PHE A 12 6.98 -13.67 9.48
N SER A 13 7.00 -12.63 8.65
CA SER A 13 6.88 -12.67 7.20
C SER A 13 8.02 -11.89 6.56
N GLU A 14 8.09 -11.90 5.23
CA GLU A 14 8.99 -11.05 4.44
C GLU A 14 8.70 -9.56 4.66
N THR A 15 9.68 -8.71 4.29
CA THR A 15 9.50 -7.26 4.33
C THR A 15 8.49 -6.83 3.27
N GLU A 16 7.47 -6.09 3.67
CA GLU A 16 6.33 -5.76 2.79
C GLU A 16 5.89 -4.30 2.97
N ILE A 17 5.52 -3.68 1.86
CA ILE A 17 4.84 -2.37 1.84
C ILE A 17 3.39 -2.61 1.43
N LEU A 18 2.44 -2.13 2.24
CA LEU A 18 1.02 -2.16 1.92
C LEU A 18 0.56 -0.77 1.47
N VAL A 19 0.00 -0.69 0.26
CA VAL A 19 -0.66 0.50 -0.28
C VAL A 19 -2.18 0.25 -0.29
N PRO A 20 -2.91 0.66 0.76
CA PRO A 20 -4.35 0.42 0.83
C PRO A 20 -5.12 1.36 -0.10
N TYR A 21 -5.91 0.79 -1.00
CA TYR A 21 -6.86 1.53 -1.86
C TYR A 21 -8.30 1.58 -1.30
N GLY A 22 -8.53 0.96 -0.15
CA GLY A 22 -9.84 0.77 0.47
C GLY A 22 -9.70 0.33 1.93
N ARG A 23 -10.78 -0.21 2.51
CA ARG A 23 -10.69 -0.91 3.80
C ARG A 23 -9.91 -2.21 3.59
N THR A 24 -8.78 -2.34 4.29
CA THR A 24 -7.87 -3.48 4.13
C THR A 24 -7.34 -3.92 5.49
N CYS A 25 -7.02 -5.22 5.62
CA CYS A 25 -6.33 -5.79 6.76
C CYS A 25 -4.93 -6.27 6.32
N PHE A 26 -3.89 -5.93 7.07
CA PHE A 26 -2.53 -6.40 6.81
C PHE A 26 -2.29 -7.69 7.59
N ALA A 27 -2.16 -8.84 6.92
CA ALA A 27 -2.07 -10.14 7.56
C ALA A 27 -1.23 -11.13 6.75
N SER A 28 -0.71 -12.16 7.43
CA SER A 28 -0.04 -13.33 6.85
C SER A 28 -0.72 -14.62 7.35
N THR A 29 -0.13 -15.77 7.02
CA THR A 29 -0.57 -17.08 7.55
C THR A 29 -0.49 -17.17 9.09
N LEU A 30 0.30 -16.31 9.73
CA LEU A 30 0.46 -16.25 11.18
C LEU A 30 -0.50 -15.25 11.85
N GLY A 31 -1.41 -14.64 11.09
CA GLY A 31 -2.39 -13.67 11.58
C GLY A 31 -2.07 -12.25 11.15
N GLN A 32 -2.61 -11.27 11.89
CA GLN A 32 -2.47 -9.86 11.55
C GLN A 32 -1.01 -9.39 11.74
N LEU A 33 -0.47 -8.68 10.74
CA LEU A 33 0.85 -8.08 10.80
C LEU A 33 0.77 -6.67 11.39
N ALA A 34 1.71 -6.34 12.27
CA ALA A 34 1.87 -4.99 12.80
C ALA A 34 2.58 -4.10 11.77
N GLY A 35 1.81 -3.58 10.81
CA GLY A 35 2.31 -2.59 9.85
C GLY A 35 2.44 -1.20 10.48
N ASN A 36 3.60 -0.58 10.34
CA ASN A 36 3.84 0.78 10.80
C ASN A 36 3.38 1.78 9.73
N HIS A 37 2.55 2.75 10.09
CA HIS A 37 2.22 3.85 9.20
C HIS A 37 3.47 4.70 8.96
N PHE A 38 3.88 4.82 7.70
CA PHE A 38 5.14 5.49 7.33
C PHE A 38 4.98 6.59 6.27
N LEU A 39 4.00 6.49 5.36
CA LEU A 39 3.70 7.53 4.37
C LEU A 39 2.20 7.75 4.23
N THR A 40 1.83 8.94 3.78
CA THR A 40 0.45 9.29 3.43
C THR A 40 0.44 9.87 2.01
N ILE A 41 -0.43 9.35 1.16
CA ILE A 41 -0.71 9.93 -0.16
C ILE A 41 -1.51 11.22 0.06
N ILE A 42 -0.86 12.37 -0.21
CA ILE A 42 -1.48 13.70 -0.04
C ILE A 42 -2.19 14.20 -1.30
N GLU A 43 -1.87 13.65 -2.47
CA GLU A 43 -2.44 14.03 -3.76
C GLU A 43 -2.86 12.79 -4.56
N GLY A 44 -3.99 12.85 -5.28
CA GLY A 44 -4.46 11.75 -6.12
C GLY A 44 -5.21 10.64 -5.38
N ASN A 45 -5.56 10.84 -4.11
CA ASN A 45 -6.26 9.85 -3.28
C ASN A 45 -7.64 9.45 -3.87
N GLU A 46 -8.27 10.35 -4.62
CA GLU A 46 -9.53 10.10 -5.35
C GLU A 46 -9.41 9.01 -6.42
N ARG A 47 -8.18 8.68 -6.85
CA ARG A 47 -7.90 7.65 -7.87
C ARG A 47 -7.69 6.25 -7.29
N LEU A 48 -7.59 6.13 -5.96
CA LEU A 48 -7.38 4.82 -5.32
C LEU A 48 -8.49 3.80 -5.62
N PRO A 49 -9.80 4.16 -5.64
CA PRO A 49 -10.84 3.18 -6.00
C PRO A 49 -10.64 2.57 -7.39
N GLU A 50 -10.24 3.38 -8.36
CA GLU A 50 -9.96 2.91 -9.72
C GLU A 50 -8.69 2.05 -9.78
N LEU A 51 -7.64 2.42 -9.03
CA LEU A 51 -6.47 1.56 -8.85
C LEU A 51 -6.86 0.18 -8.29
N GLY A 52 -7.72 0.15 -7.27
CA GLY A 52 -8.24 -1.09 -6.68
C GLY A 52 -9.01 -1.94 -7.69
N ARG A 53 -9.89 -1.33 -8.49
CA ARG A 53 -10.61 -2.00 -9.58
C ARG A 53 -9.63 -2.63 -10.57
N ARG A 54 -8.64 -1.87 -11.04
CA ARG A 54 -7.63 -2.34 -12.01
C ARG A 54 -6.79 -3.48 -11.44
N VAL A 55 -6.26 -3.35 -10.22
CA VAL A 55 -5.46 -4.42 -9.60
C VAL A 55 -6.29 -5.70 -9.44
N THR A 56 -7.56 -5.58 -9.09
CA THR A 56 -8.46 -6.73 -8.88
C THR A 56 -8.79 -7.45 -10.19
N TRP A 57 -9.13 -6.71 -11.25
CA TRP A 57 -9.66 -7.30 -12.49
C TRP A 57 -8.61 -7.50 -13.58
N GLU A 58 -7.57 -6.65 -13.59
CA GLU A 58 -6.53 -6.60 -14.62
C GLU A 58 -5.17 -7.11 -14.07
N GLY A 59 -5.11 -7.45 -12.78
CA GLY A 59 -3.93 -8.01 -12.13
C GLY A 59 -2.87 -6.97 -11.75
N ALA A 60 -1.62 -7.42 -11.56
CA ALA A 60 -0.53 -6.57 -11.10
C ALA A 60 -0.28 -5.40 -12.08
N GLN A 61 -0.21 -4.18 -11.54
CA GLN A 61 0.07 -2.97 -12.30
C GLN A 61 1.54 -2.60 -12.14
N THR A 62 2.15 -2.02 -13.18
CA THR A 62 3.50 -1.46 -13.07
C THR A 62 3.49 -0.28 -12.11
N ILE A 63 4.44 -0.27 -11.16
CA ILE A 63 4.62 0.80 -10.18
C ILE A 63 6.05 1.35 -10.26
N ARG A 64 6.18 2.67 -10.06
CA ARG A 64 7.45 3.37 -10.00
C ARG A 64 7.46 4.30 -8.80
N PHE A 65 8.48 4.20 -7.97
CA PHE A 65 8.74 5.13 -6.88
C PHE A 65 9.89 6.04 -7.28
N GLU A 66 9.69 7.34 -7.18
CA GLU A 66 10.72 8.33 -7.45
C GLU A 66 10.75 9.33 -6.32
N ARG A 67 11.94 9.85 -6.03
CA ARG A 67 12.04 11.01 -5.15
C ARG A 67 11.46 12.19 -5.90
N GLU A 68 10.59 12.95 -5.25
CA GLU A 68 10.18 14.25 -5.76
C GLU A 68 11.42 15.11 -5.97
N SER A 69 11.61 15.61 -7.19
CA SER A 69 12.66 16.57 -7.47
C SER A 69 12.29 17.85 -6.75
N ALA A 70 13.10 18.26 -5.78
CA ALA A 70 12.94 19.57 -5.15
C ALA A 70 12.93 20.64 -6.23
N SER A 71 11.85 21.43 -6.28
CA SER A 71 11.71 22.63 -7.12
C SER A 71 12.69 23.71 -6.72
#